data_AF-A0A6C0HKR5-F1
#
_entry.id   AF-A0A6C0HKR5-F1
#
_cell.length_a   1.000
_cell.length_b   1.000
_cell.length_c   1.000
_cell.angle_alpha   90.00
_cell.angle_beta   90.00
_cell.angle_gamma   90.00
#
_symmetry.space_group_name_H-M   'P 1'
#
loop_
_entity.id
_entity.type
_entity.pdbx_description
1 polymer ?
#
loop_
_entity_poly.entity_id
_entity_poly.type
_entity_poly.pdbx_seq_one_letter_code
_entity_poly.pdbx_strand_id
1 'polypeptide(L)'
;MIAVYRYVPAVPADSDVPVLPVVSFSTTYNINTLPTISMEYVEAIWSETNDFGIVMQYMESNIYYFLVPTDTYLPDTSTYHRMNLSENNVKDQHCDYYAKLIIARFTDRFSKRLRTRRILEIIQTRIIEHKQTIEFHQKFLEALQAYPWDDIHDRLLVQHIREASQEIVDTEQRYRPYEDGYYEAKHDFEEKRPSDSESSL
;
A
#
# COMPACT_ATOMS: atom_id res chain seq x y z
N MET A 1 7.91 -9.02 -6.56
CA MET A 1 7.70 -10.30 -5.85
C MET A 1 8.46 -10.20 -4.55
N ILE A 2 7.97 -10.79 -3.46
CA ILE A 2 8.52 -10.62 -2.11
C ILE A 2 9.25 -11.91 -1.71
N ALA A 3 10.50 -11.80 -1.25
CA ALA A 3 11.25 -12.90 -0.68
C ALA A 3 11.22 -12.82 0.85
N VAL A 4 11.09 -13.98 1.51
CA VAL A 4 11.01 -14.08 2.97
C VAL A 4 12.25 -14.79 3.49
N TYR A 5 12.81 -14.26 4.57
CA TYR A 5 13.96 -14.81 5.23
C TYR A 5 13.70 -14.97 6.73
N ARG A 6 14.36 -15.98 7.32
CA ARG A 6 14.37 -16.26 8.75
C ARG A 6 15.74 -15.87 9.31
N TYR A 7 15.77 -15.06 10.36
CA TYR A 7 16.97 -14.87 11.17
C TYR A 7 17.14 -16.05 12.13
N VAL A 8 18.17 -16.87 11.93
CA VAL A 8 18.33 -18.17 12.61
C VAL A 8 18.44 -18.06 14.14
N PRO A 9 19.22 -17.12 14.71
CA PRO A 9 19.34 -17.02 16.16
C PRO A 9 18.00 -16.70 16.83
N ALA A 10 17.67 -17.47 17.86
CA ALA A 10 16.65 -17.09 18.82
C ALA A 10 17.26 -16.05 19.75
N VAL A 11 16.67 -14.86 19.79
CA VAL A 11 17.16 -13.74 20.58
C VAL A 11 16.37 -13.73 21.88
N PRO A 12 16.98 -13.69 23.07
CA PRO A 12 16.23 -13.59 24.32
C PRO A 12 15.29 -12.38 24.30
N ALA A 13 14.12 -12.50 24.94
CA ALA A 13 13.09 -11.47 24.86
C ALA A 13 13.57 -10.06 25.29
N ASP A 14 14.50 -10.01 26.26
CA ASP A 14 15.07 -8.78 26.83
C ASP A 14 16.38 -8.32 26.17
N SER A 15 16.78 -8.96 25.06
CA SER A 15 18.02 -8.61 24.36
C SER A 15 17.80 -7.54 23.29
N ASP A 16 18.89 -6.88 22.91
CA ASP A 16 18.90 -5.94 21.80
C ASP A 16 18.42 -6.60 20.50
N VAL A 17 17.75 -5.80 19.69
CA VAL A 17 17.24 -6.24 18.39
C VAL A 17 18.44 -6.57 17.48
N PRO A 18 18.41 -7.72 16.77
CA PRO A 18 19.51 -8.08 15.88
C PRO A 18 19.73 -7.01 14.82
N VAL A 19 20.99 -6.79 14.45
CA VAL A 19 21.36 -5.86 13.38
C VAL A 19 21.84 -6.66 12.19
N LEU A 20 21.14 -6.53 11.06
CA LEU A 20 21.59 -7.05 9.77
C LEU A 20 21.90 -5.88 8.84
N PRO A 21 22.96 -5.98 8.01
CA PRO A 21 23.32 -4.91 7.08
C PRO A 21 22.29 -4.72 5.95
N VAL A 22 21.34 -5.64 5.82
CA VAL A 22 20.40 -5.72 4.69
C VAL A 22 18.98 -5.30 5.08
N VAL A 23 18.64 -5.45 6.37
CA VAL A 23 17.33 -5.07 6.88
C VAL A 23 17.54 -4.37 8.21
N SER A 24 16.95 -3.19 8.34
CA SER A 24 16.92 -2.53 9.63
C SER A 24 15.82 -3.14 10.48
N PHE A 25 16.18 -3.96 11.47
CA PHE A 25 15.23 -4.38 12.49
C PHE A 25 14.89 -3.27 13.49
N SER A 26 15.33 -2.02 13.26
CA SER A 26 14.92 -0.87 14.07
C SER A 26 13.39 -0.73 14.17
N THR A 27 12.69 -1.21 13.15
CA THR A 27 11.22 -1.27 13.12
C THR A 27 10.81 -2.71 12.83
N THR A 28 10.23 -3.37 13.83
CA THR A 28 9.68 -4.73 13.66
C THR A 28 8.20 -4.77 14.02
N TYR A 29 7.47 -5.58 13.28
CA TYR A 29 6.03 -5.75 13.45
C TYR A 29 5.74 -7.10 14.06
N ASN A 30 4.92 -7.12 15.12
CA ASN A 30 4.51 -8.36 15.74
C ASN A 30 3.72 -9.21 14.73
N ILE A 31 4.06 -10.49 14.60
CA ILE A 31 3.42 -11.41 13.65
C ILE A 31 1.89 -11.46 13.80
N ASN A 32 1.38 -11.25 15.01
CA ASN A 32 -0.05 -11.29 15.32
C ASN A 32 -0.81 -10.07 14.80
N THR A 33 -0.13 -8.97 14.44
CA THR A 33 -0.78 -7.79 13.86
C THR A 33 -0.86 -7.86 12.34
N LEU A 34 -0.08 -8.74 11.69
CA LEU A 34 -0.07 -8.89 10.23
C LEU A 34 -1.45 -9.18 9.61
N PRO A 35 -2.35 -9.96 10.24
CA PRO A 35 -3.68 -10.17 9.69
C PRO A 35 -4.50 -8.88 9.55
N THR A 36 -4.32 -7.92 10.47
CA THR A 36 -5.15 -6.71 10.60
C THR A 36 -4.44 -5.42 10.23
N ILE A 37 -3.13 -5.44 9.99
CA ILE A 37 -2.36 -4.26 9.59
C ILE A 37 -2.88 -3.68 8.26
N SER A 38 -2.96 -2.36 8.17
CA SER A 38 -3.37 -1.68 6.95
C SER A 38 -2.33 -1.91 5.84
N MET A 39 -2.78 -2.34 4.66
CA MET A 39 -1.92 -2.51 3.50
C MET A 39 -1.36 -1.19 2.98
N GLU A 40 -2.06 -0.08 3.20
CA GLU A 40 -1.57 1.26 2.85
C GLU A 40 -0.38 1.67 3.73
N TYR A 41 -0.45 1.36 5.02
CA TYR A 41 0.66 1.60 5.94
C TYR A 41 1.88 0.73 5.62
N VAL A 42 1.66 -0.57 5.34
CA VAL A 42 2.73 -1.49 4.91
C VAL A 42 3.39 -1.01 3.61
N GLU A 43 2.58 -0.57 2.64
CA GLU A 43 3.06 -0.05 1.37
C GLU A 43 3.93 1.19 1.55
N ALA A 44 3.55 2.13 2.43
CA ALA A 44 4.33 3.31 2.72
C ALA A 44 5.73 2.94 3.26
N ILE A 45 5.80 2.07 4.27
CA ILE A 45 7.07 1.59 4.84
C ILE A 45 7.94 0.93 3.75
N TRP A 46 7.32 0.05 2.96
CA TRP A 46 8.01 -0.66 1.90
C TRP A 46 8.59 0.28 0.84
N SER A 47 7.86 1.34 0.49
CA SER A 47 8.32 2.34 -0.48
C SER A 47 9.54 3.14 -0.01
N GLU A 48 9.70 3.30 1.31
CA GLU A 48 10.82 4.02 1.92
C GLU A 48 12.05 3.14 2.12
N THR A 49 11.85 1.91 2.59
CA THR A 49 12.93 1.05 3.11
C THR A 49 13.28 -0.11 2.18
N ASN A 50 12.35 -0.55 1.32
CA ASN A 50 12.44 -1.83 0.60
C ASN A 50 12.72 -3.04 1.51
N ASP A 51 12.29 -2.97 2.78
CA ASP A 51 12.32 -4.09 3.69
C ASP A 51 11.11 -4.09 4.61
N PHE A 52 10.89 -5.19 5.31
CA PHE A 52 9.86 -5.28 6.33
C PHE A 52 10.22 -6.32 7.38
N GLY A 53 10.55 -5.87 8.59
CA GLY A 53 10.88 -6.73 9.74
C GLY A 53 9.65 -7.25 10.47
N ILE A 54 9.63 -8.54 10.78
CA ILE A 54 8.57 -9.22 11.52
C ILE A 54 9.18 -9.90 12.74
N VAL A 55 8.52 -9.78 13.89
CA VAL A 55 8.92 -10.45 15.13
C VAL A 55 7.80 -11.34 15.66
N MET A 56 8.16 -12.53 16.10
CA MET A 56 7.28 -13.43 16.84
C MET A 56 7.91 -13.72 18.20
N GLN A 57 7.16 -13.50 19.26
CA GLN A 57 7.55 -13.98 20.58
C GLN A 57 7.17 -15.46 20.68
N TYR A 58 8.14 -16.31 21.00
CA TYR A 58 7.95 -17.74 21.16
C TYR A 58 8.72 -18.20 22.40
N MET A 59 7.99 -18.63 23.43
CA MET A 59 8.55 -18.89 24.77
C MET A 59 9.28 -17.64 25.29
N GLU A 60 10.52 -17.78 25.75
CA GLU A 60 11.36 -16.69 26.29
C GLU A 60 12.23 -16.02 25.19
N SER A 61 11.90 -16.23 23.92
CA SER A 61 12.71 -15.74 22.79
C SER A 61 11.90 -15.00 21.75
N ASN A 62 12.55 -14.04 21.10
CA ASN A 62 12.11 -13.35 19.91
C ASN A 62 12.70 -14.03 18.66
N ILE A 63 11.80 -14.27 17.71
CA ILE A 63 12.01 -14.99 16.47
C ILE A 63 11.75 -13.99 15.34
N TYR A 64 12.80 -13.62 14.62
CA TYR A 64 12.74 -12.58 13.58
C TYR A 64 12.62 -13.16 12.16
N TYR A 65 11.73 -12.58 11.39
CA TYR A 65 11.58 -12.80 9.96
C TYR A 65 11.71 -11.46 9.26
N PHE A 66 12.08 -11.47 7.99
CA PHE A 66 12.12 -10.24 7.22
C PHE A 66 11.76 -10.50 5.76
N LEU A 67 11.18 -9.46 5.17
CA LEU A 67 10.77 -9.44 3.77
C LEU A 67 11.68 -8.48 3.01
N VAL A 68 12.10 -8.89 1.82
CA VAL A 68 12.87 -8.05 0.89
C VAL A 68 12.38 -8.27 -0.54
N PRO A 69 12.65 -7.35 -1.49
CA PRO A 69 12.40 -7.57 -2.89
C PRO A 69 13.08 -8.85 -3.40
N THR A 70 12.43 -9.59 -4.30
CA THR A 70 12.99 -10.86 -4.82
C THR A 70 14.25 -10.68 -5.67
N ASP A 71 14.43 -9.49 -6.22
CA ASP A 71 15.64 -9.03 -6.92
C ASP A 71 16.81 -8.73 -5.95
N THR A 72 16.54 -8.58 -4.65
CA THR A 72 17.58 -8.54 -3.62
C THR A 72 18.14 -9.94 -3.42
N TYR A 73 19.31 -10.21 -4.01
CA TYR A 73 20.01 -11.48 -3.81
C TYR A 73 20.68 -11.52 -2.44
N LEU A 74 20.18 -12.39 -1.55
CA LEU A 74 20.81 -12.70 -0.26
C LEU A 74 21.11 -14.20 -0.21
N PRO A 75 22.39 -14.60 -0.16
CA PRO A 75 22.75 -16.00 -0.02
C PRO A 75 22.35 -16.51 1.37
N ASP A 76 21.99 -17.78 1.48
CA ASP A 76 21.82 -18.44 2.77
C ASP A 76 23.13 -18.36 3.58
N THR A 77 23.02 -18.01 4.85
CA THR A 77 24.14 -17.93 5.80
C THR A 77 23.84 -18.73 7.06
N SER A 78 24.77 -18.74 8.01
CA SER A 78 24.53 -19.29 9.36
C SER A 78 23.59 -18.42 10.19
N THR A 79 23.41 -17.14 9.85
CA THR A 79 22.62 -16.18 10.63
C THR A 79 21.24 -15.94 10.04
N TYR A 80 21.05 -16.18 8.75
CA TYR A 80 19.73 -16.12 8.11
C TYR A 80 19.65 -17.05 6.90
N HIS A 81 18.45 -17.48 6.55
CA HIS A 81 18.21 -18.26 5.35
C HIS A 81 16.87 -17.89 4.72
N ARG A 82 16.75 -18.12 3.41
CA ARG A 82 15.51 -17.90 2.68
C ARG A 82 14.48 -18.96 3.06
N MET A 83 13.28 -18.53 3.39
CA MET A 83 12.18 -19.41 3.70
C MET A 83 11.39 -19.78 2.45
N ASN A 84 11.06 -21.07 2.32
CA ASN A 84 9.96 -21.49 1.47
C ASN A 84 8.69 -21.52 2.33
N LEU A 85 7.68 -20.75 1.95
CA LEU A 85 6.43 -20.64 2.70
C LEU A 85 5.41 -21.73 2.32
N SER A 86 5.55 -22.38 1.16
CA SER A 86 4.62 -23.41 0.69
C SER A 86 5.02 -24.83 1.13
N GLU A 87 6.27 -25.03 1.51
CA GLU A 87 6.82 -26.34 1.84
C GLU A 87 7.56 -26.31 3.19
N ASN A 88 7.53 -27.44 3.87
CA ASN A 88 8.32 -27.65 5.07
C ASN A 88 9.77 -27.94 4.68
N ASN A 89 10.70 -27.27 5.36
CA ASN A 89 12.13 -27.40 5.17
C ASN A 89 12.74 -28.04 6.43
N VAL A 90 13.76 -28.87 6.25
CA VAL A 90 14.53 -29.48 7.35
C VAL A 90 15.14 -28.41 8.27
N LYS A 91 15.39 -27.21 7.75
CA LYS A 91 15.89 -26.05 8.53
C LYS A 91 14.82 -25.37 9.40
N ASP A 92 13.53 -25.67 9.21
CA ASP A 92 12.46 -25.02 9.97
C ASP A 92 12.41 -25.51 11.41
N GLN A 93 12.25 -24.57 12.34
CA GLN A 93 11.98 -24.85 13.75
C GLN A 93 10.47 -25.01 13.99
N HIS A 94 10.11 -25.58 15.14
CA HIS A 94 8.71 -25.78 15.52
C HIS A 94 7.86 -24.49 15.46
N CYS A 95 8.45 -23.34 15.82
CA CYS A 95 7.77 -22.06 15.77
C CYS A 95 7.48 -21.58 14.33
N ASP A 96 8.30 -21.97 13.35
CA ASP A 96 8.17 -21.55 11.96
C ASP A 96 6.90 -22.10 11.30
N TYR A 97 6.39 -23.26 11.73
CA TYR A 97 5.14 -23.82 11.21
C TYR A 97 3.93 -22.91 11.49
N TYR A 98 3.90 -22.24 12.63
CA TYR A 98 2.84 -21.27 12.96
C TYR A 98 3.05 -19.96 12.20
N ALA A 99 4.30 -19.50 12.08
CA ALA A 99 4.62 -18.26 11.41
C ALA A 99 4.37 -18.30 9.89
N LYS A 100 4.75 -19.42 9.24
CA LYS A 100 4.65 -19.59 7.79
C LYS A 100 3.26 -19.33 7.25
N LEU A 101 2.22 -19.84 7.90
CA LEU A 101 0.85 -19.64 7.45
C LEU A 101 0.44 -18.16 7.47
N ILE A 102 0.79 -17.45 8.55
CA ILE A 102 0.46 -16.02 8.72
C ILE A 102 1.25 -15.19 7.69
N ILE A 103 2.55 -15.44 7.58
CA ILE A 103 3.44 -14.73 6.65
C ILE A 103 3.05 -15.02 5.19
N ALA A 104 2.66 -16.26 4.84
CA ALA A 104 2.20 -16.61 3.50
C ALA A 104 0.95 -15.83 3.11
N ARG A 105 -0.06 -15.79 3.99
CA ARG A 105 -1.29 -15.01 3.75
C ARG A 105 -1.00 -13.51 3.67
N PHE A 106 -0.11 -13.00 4.52
CA PHE A 106 0.29 -11.61 4.49
C PHE A 106 0.99 -11.25 3.18
N THR A 107 2.01 -12.02 2.79
CA THR A 107 2.79 -11.80 1.57
C THR A 107 1.99 -12.00 0.29
N ASP A 108 0.99 -12.88 0.26
CA ASP A 108 0.04 -13.00 -0.87
C ASP A 108 -0.76 -11.71 -1.03
N ARG A 109 -1.44 -11.25 0.03
CA ARG A 109 -2.20 -9.99 0.02
C ARG A 109 -1.32 -8.81 -0.36
N PHE A 110 -0.11 -8.74 0.20
CA PHE A 110 0.80 -7.63 -0.08
C PHE A 110 1.37 -7.70 -1.51
N SER A 111 1.70 -8.89 -2.03
CA SER A 111 2.13 -9.05 -3.43
C SER A 111 1.04 -8.66 -4.42
N LYS A 112 -0.22 -9.00 -4.13
CA LYS A 112 -1.38 -8.56 -4.92
C LYS A 112 -1.54 -7.04 -4.88
N ARG A 113 -1.46 -6.44 -3.69
CA ARG A 113 -1.45 -4.98 -3.52
C ARG A 113 -0.39 -4.29 -4.39
N LEU A 114 0.85 -4.76 -4.35
CA LEU A 114 1.95 -4.21 -5.16
C LEU A 114 1.70 -4.41 -6.66
N ARG A 115 1.16 -5.57 -7.07
CA ARG A 115 0.78 -5.83 -8.46
C ARG A 115 -0.29 -4.84 -8.94
N THR A 116 -1.31 -4.59 -8.13
CA THR A 116 -2.39 -3.65 -8.45
C THR A 116 -1.87 -2.22 -8.57
N ARG A 117 -0.98 -1.78 -7.67
CA ARG A 117 -0.28 -0.50 -7.82
C ARG A 117 0.49 -0.39 -9.13
N ARG A 118 1.26 -1.41 -9.48
CA ARG A 118 1.98 -1.45 -10.76
C ARG A 118 1.04 -1.37 -11.97
N ILE A 119 -0.11 -2.03 -11.92
CA ILE A 119 -1.12 -1.94 -13.00
C ILE A 119 -1.67 -0.52 -13.09
N LEU A 120 -2.02 0.09 -11.95
CA LEU A 120 -2.50 1.47 -11.89
C LEU A 120 -1.47 2.45 -12.47
N GLU A 121 -0.20 2.31 -12.12
CA GLU A 121 0.90 3.10 -12.69
C GLU A 121 1.02 2.90 -14.21
N ILE A 122 0.90 1.67 -14.70
CA ILE A 122 0.89 1.39 -16.14
C ILE A 122 -0.30 2.07 -16.83
N ILE A 123 -1.48 2.05 -16.22
CA ILE A 123 -2.65 2.75 -16.78
C ILE A 123 -2.38 4.26 -16.80
N GLN A 124 -1.93 4.83 -15.68
CA GLN A 124 -1.67 6.27 -15.58
C GLN A 124 -0.61 6.74 -16.59
N THR A 125 0.45 5.96 -16.79
CA THR A 125 1.55 6.32 -17.72
C THR A 125 1.18 6.20 -19.20
N ARG A 126 0.09 5.48 -19.52
CA ARG A 126 -0.44 5.38 -20.90
C ARG A 126 -1.31 6.57 -21.29
N ILE A 127 -1.78 7.35 -20.31
CA ILE A 127 -2.58 8.55 -20.53
C ILE A 127 -1.60 9.71 -20.73
N ILE A 128 -1.71 10.39 -21.88
CA ILE A 128 -0.78 11.44 -22.28
C ILE A 128 -1.13 12.76 -21.58
N GLU A 129 -2.39 12.93 -21.23
CA GLU A 129 -2.93 14.09 -20.53
C GLU A 129 -2.28 14.26 -19.15
N HIS A 130 -2.22 15.51 -18.70
CA HIS A 130 -1.64 15.83 -17.40
C HIS A 130 -2.56 15.36 -16.26
N LYS A 131 -1.99 14.80 -15.19
CA LYS A 131 -2.73 14.18 -14.07
C LYS A 131 -3.73 15.08 -13.34
N GLN A 132 -3.70 16.39 -13.57
CA GLN A 132 -4.61 17.37 -12.97
C GLN A 132 -5.76 17.76 -13.90
N THR A 133 -5.81 17.26 -15.13
CA THR A 133 -6.86 17.63 -16.07
C THR A 133 -8.04 16.67 -16.03
N ILE A 134 -9.22 17.17 -16.36
CA ILE A 134 -10.45 16.37 -16.42
C ILE A 134 -10.31 15.24 -17.45
N GLU A 135 -9.69 15.54 -18.60
CA GLU A 135 -9.49 14.56 -19.68
C GLU A 135 -8.63 13.39 -19.22
N PHE A 136 -7.63 13.63 -18.37
CA PHE A 136 -6.88 12.56 -17.73
C PHE A 136 -7.79 11.68 -16.87
N HIS A 137 -8.57 12.29 -15.97
CA HIS A 137 -9.44 11.54 -15.06
C HIS A 137 -10.54 10.76 -15.80
N GLN A 138 -11.11 11.32 -16.86
CA GLN A 138 -12.09 10.62 -17.70
C GLN A 138 -11.49 9.38 -18.37
N LYS A 139 -10.34 9.53 -19.06
CA LYS A 139 -9.63 8.40 -19.68
C LYS A 139 -9.15 7.38 -18.65
N PHE A 140 -8.77 7.84 -17.47
CA PHE A 140 -8.35 6.99 -16.37
C PHE A 140 -9.52 6.13 -15.86
N LEU A 141 -10.70 6.73 -15.65
CA LEU A 141 -11.91 6.01 -15.24
C LEU A 141 -12.35 4.98 -16.28
N GLU A 142 -12.31 5.32 -17.57
CA GLU A 142 -12.60 4.39 -18.67
C GLU A 142 -11.64 3.19 -18.66
N ALA A 143 -10.34 3.45 -18.49
CA ALA A 143 -9.32 2.42 -18.44
C ALA A 143 -9.46 1.52 -17.19
N LEU A 144 -9.82 2.08 -16.03
CA LEU A 144 -10.11 1.32 -14.82
C LEU A 144 -11.33 0.40 -15.02
N GLN A 145 -12.37 0.87 -15.70
CA GLN A 145 -13.57 0.09 -15.96
C GLN A 145 -13.34 -1.06 -16.95
N ALA A 146 -12.45 -0.86 -17.92
CA ALA A 146 -12.10 -1.88 -18.91
C ALA A 146 -11.22 -3.01 -18.34
N TYR A 147 -10.55 -2.79 -17.20
CA TYR A 147 -9.66 -3.78 -16.60
C TYR A 147 -10.43 -4.81 -15.73
N PRO A 148 -10.20 -6.13 -15.89
CA PRO A 148 -10.88 -7.14 -15.10
C PRO A 148 -10.29 -7.27 -13.69
N TRP A 149 -10.93 -6.61 -12.71
CA TRP A 149 -10.54 -6.68 -11.30
C TRP A 149 -11.13 -7.91 -10.60
N ASP A 150 -10.43 -9.04 -10.71
CA ASP A 150 -10.90 -10.33 -10.20
C ASP A 150 -10.69 -10.53 -8.68
N ASP A 151 -9.73 -9.85 -8.05
CA ASP A 151 -9.44 -10.02 -6.61
C ASP A 151 -10.26 -9.04 -5.74
N ILE A 152 -10.89 -9.56 -4.68
CA ILE A 152 -11.69 -8.77 -3.74
C ILE A 152 -10.86 -7.69 -3.02
N HIS A 153 -9.57 -7.94 -2.79
CA HIS A 153 -8.66 -7.00 -2.15
C HIS A 153 -8.20 -5.89 -3.10
N ASP A 154 -8.16 -6.16 -4.41
CA ASP A 154 -7.86 -5.15 -5.43
C ASP A 154 -9.02 -4.16 -5.57
N ARG A 155 -10.27 -4.64 -5.42
CA ARG A 155 -11.48 -3.83 -5.59
C ARG A 155 -11.55 -2.64 -4.65
N LEU A 156 -11.15 -2.77 -3.37
CA LEU A 156 -11.22 -1.65 -2.42
C LEU A 156 -10.24 -0.53 -2.78
N LEU A 157 -9.00 -0.87 -3.16
CA LEU A 157 -8.02 0.14 -3.62
C LEU A 157 -8.52 0.85 -4.87
N VAL A 158 -8.93 0.06 -5.86
CA VAL A 158 -9.37 0.56 -7.15
C VAL A 158 -10.63 1.41 -6.98
N GLN A 159 -11.55 1.00 -6.12
CA GLN A 159 -12.75 1.75 -5.79
C GLN A 159 -12.41 3.12 -5.20
N HIS A 160 -11.53 3.18 -4.21
CA HIS A 160 -11.13 4.45 -3.61
C HIS A 160 -10.49 5.40 -4.64
N ILE A 161 -9.62 4.86 -5.51
CA ILE A 161 -8.97 5.63 -6.58
C ILE A 161 -9.99 6.10 -7.64
N ARG A 162 -10.96 5.24 -7.96
CA ARG A 162 -12.05 5.55 -8.88
C ARG A 162 -12.91 6.67 -8.31
N GLU A 163 -13.31 6.59 -7.04
CA GLU A 163 -14.10 7.61 -6.35
C GLU A 163 -13.37 8.96 -6.34
N ALA A 164 -12.08 8.97 -6.00
CA ALA A 164 -11.27 10.20 -6.02
C ALA A 164 -11.18 10.83 -7.43
N SER A 165 -11.04 10.02 -8.48
CA SER A 165 -11.03 10.55 -9.86
C SER A 165 -12.41 11.01 -10.31
N GLN A 166 -13.47 10.31 -9.89
CA GLN A 166 -14.85 10.70 -10.19
C GLN A 166 -15.20 12.03 -9.53
N GLU A 167 -14.79 12.24 -8.28
CA GLU A 167 -15.02 13.50 -7.56
C GLU A 167 -14.40 14.69 -8.28
N ILE A 168 -13.21 14.54 -8.86
CA ILE A 168 -12.55 15.58 -9.66
C ILE A 168 -13.37 15.89 -10.92
N VAL A 169 -13.81 14.85 -11.66
CA VAL A 169 -14.63 15.02 -12.86
C VAL A 169 -15.95 15.71 -12.52
N ASP A 170 -16.64 15.26 -11.47
CA ASP A 170 -17.92 15.82 -11.04
C ASP A 170 -17.78 17.28 -10.58
N THR A 171 -16.73 17.58 -9.81
CA THR A 171 -16.46 18.93 -9.32
C THR A 171 -16.18 19.87 -10.48
N GLU A 172 -15.27 19.49 -11.37
CA GLU A 172 -14.92 20.31 -12.52
C GLU A 172 -16.10 20.50 -13.49
N GLN A 173 -16.91 19.46 -13.73
CA GLN A 173 -18.14 19.58 -14.54
C GLN A 173 -19.14 20.57 -13.92
N ARG A 174 -19.32 20.56 -12.60
CA ARG A 174 -20.21 21.53 -11.92
C ARG A 174 -19.74 22.98 -12.06
N TYR A 175 -18.44 23.22 -12.23
CA TYR A 175 -17.86 24.57 -12.27
C TYR A 175 -17.39 25.02 -13.66
N ARG A 176 -17.78 24.34 -14.74
CA ARG A 176 -17.44 24.77 -16.11
C ARG A 176 -18.14 26.11 -16.46
N PRO A 177 -17.39 27.15 -16.89
CA PRO A 177 -17.91 28.50 -17.19
C PRO A 177 -18.98 28.62 -18.29
N TYR A 178 -19.36 27.51 -18.93
CA TYR A 178 -20.25 27.45 -20.09
C TYR A 178 -21.47 26.55 -19.87
N GLU A 179 -21.64 25.99 -18.67
CA GLU A 179 -22.77 25.13 -18.31
C GLU A 179 -23.55 25.74 -17.13
N ASP A 180 -24.84 25.39 -17.00
CA ASP A 180 -25.80 26.05 -16.11
C ASP A 180 -25.32 26.15 -14.64
N GLY A 181 -24.52 25.19 -14.17
CA GLY A 181 -23.95 25.17 -12.82
C GLY A 181 -23.03 26.36 -12.49
N TYR A 182 -22.32 26.92 -13.47
CA TYR A 182 -21.53 28.15 -13.26
C TYR A 182 -22.44 29.38 -13.13
N TYR A 183 -23.52 29.45 -13.90
CA TYR A 183 -24.49 30.54 -13.79
C TYR A 183 -25.24 30.48 -12.45
N GLU A 184 -25.62 29.29 -11.99
CA GLU A 184 -26.23 29.08 -10.67
C GLU A 184 -25.27 29.44 -9.54
N ALA A 185 -24.02 28.96 -9.56
CA ALA A 185 -23.03 29.27 -8.53
C ALA A 185 -22.63 30.76 -8.51
N LYS A 186 -22.54 31.39 -9.69
CA LYS A 186 -22.30 32.84 -9.81
C LYS A 186 -23.49 33.64 -9.29
N HIS A 187 -24.72 33.25 -9.62
CA HIS A 187 -25.94 33.88 -9.13
C HIS A 187 -26.04 33.78 -7.60
N ASP A 188 -25.79 32.61 -7.03
CA ASP A 188 -25.80 32.36 -5.58
C ASP A 188 -24.75 33.22 -4.84
N PHE A 189 -23.57 33.41 -5.44
CA PHE A 189 -22.51 34.27 -4.91
C PHE A 189 -22.85 35.76 -5.02
N GLU A 190 -23.49 36.18 -6.11
CA GLU A 190 -23.93 37.56 -6.34
C GLU A 190 -25.14 37.93 -5.46
N GLU A 191 -26.08 37.01 -5.19
CA GLU A 191 -27.21 37.21 -4.27
C GLU A 191 -26.80 37.18 -2.79
N LYS A 192 -25.78 36.41 -2.42
CA LYS A 192 -25.28 36.34 -1.03
C LYS A 192 -24.29 37.44 -0.68
N ARG A 193 -23.89 38.29 -1.63
CA ARG A 193 -23.15 39.51 -1.31
C ARG A 193 -24.10 40.48 -0.59
N PRO A 194 -23.83 40.86 0.66
CA PRO A 194 -24.49 42.02 1.23
C PRO A 194 -24.20 43.20 0.32
N SER A 195 -25.23 43.92 -0.08
CA SER A 195 -25.10 45.19 -0.79
C SER A 195 -24.42 46.20 0.14
N ASP A 196 -23.09 46.19 0.19
CA ASP A 196 -22.31 47.28 0.76
C ASP A 196 -22.33 48.45 -0.22
N SER A 197 -23.50 49.06 -0.34
CA SER A 197 -23.70 50.34 -1.01
C SER A 197 -24.94 50.99 -0.45
N GLU A 198 -24.84 51.50 0.78
CA GLU A 198 -25.45 52.78 1.14
C GLU A 198 -24.74 53.39 2.36
N SER A 199 -23.60 54.04 2.11
CA SER A 199 -23.18 55.20 2.90
C SER A 199 -22.32 56.11 2.03
N SER A 200 -22.97 56.81 1.10
CA SER A 200 -22.53 58.11 0.64
C SER A 200 -23.24 59.14 1.49
N LEU A 201 -22.52 59.78 2.43
CA LEU A 201 -22.57 61.20 2.80
C LEU A 201 -21.64 61.48 3.98
#